data_AF-A0AAJ1X1I0-F1
#
_entry.id   AF-A0AAJ1X1I0-F1
#
_cell.length_a   1.000
_cell.length_b   1.000
_cell.length_c   1.000
_cell.angle_alpha   90.00
_cell.angle_beta   90.00
_cell.angle_gamma   90.00
#
_symmetry.space_group_name_H-M   'P 1'
#
loop_
_entity.id
_entity.type
_entity.pdbx_description
1 polymer ?
#
loop_
_entity_poly.entity_id
_entity_poly.type
_entity_poly.pdbx_seq_one_letter_code
_entity_poly.pdbx_strand_id
1 'polypeptide(L)'
;MAGDGDAQPVQELEPGLLVNHLVAWLREHPEVTRVGDVADAVGLGERALHRLTTDRLGLSPKWLVQRRRLHDAVLALKAGTRSLAGLAAELGYTDQAHFTRDFRTVTGTTPGASLADQPRGGA
;
A
#
# COMPACT_ATOMS: atom_id res chain seq x y z
N MET A 1 29.31 -0.16 -20.34
CA MET A 1 30.04 -0.83 -19.24
C MET A 1 30.18 0.17 -18.09
N ALA A 2 29.15 0.27 -17.24
CA ALA A 2 29.21 1.02 -15.99
C ALA A 2 28.17 0.41 -15.04
N GLY A 3 28.68 -0.34 -14.05
CA GLY A 3 28.04 -0.74 -12.81
C GLY A 3 26.59 -1.21 -12.87
N ASP A 4 26.41 -2.51 -13.16
CA ASP A 4 25.30 -3.26 -12.56
C ASP A 4 25.53 -3.21 -11.05
N GLY A 5 24.80 -2.32 -10.38
CA GLY A 5 24.94 -2.12 -8.94
C GLY A 5 24.50 -3.41 -8.26
N ASP A 6 25.46 -4.09 -7.64
CA ASP A 6 25.25 -5.23 -6.74
C ASP A 6 24.13 -4.90 -5.75
N ALA A 7 22.90 -5.26 -6.12
CA ALA A 7 21.80 -5.34 -5.19
C ALA A 7 22.17 -6.47 -4.24
N GLN A 8 22.73 -6.11 -3.08
CA GLN A 8 23.00 -7.06 -2.01
C GLN A 8 21.73 -7.89 -1.80
N PRO A 9 21.82 -9.23 -1.77
CA PRO A 9 20.66 -10.06 -1.56
C PRO A 9 19.93 -9.59 -0.30
N VAL A 10 18.60 -9.44 -0.36
CA VAL A 10 17.75 -8.91 0.73
C VAL A 10 18.03 -9.56 2.09
N GLN A 11 18.57 -10.78 2.08
CA GLN A 11 19.00 -11.58 3.23
C GLN A 11 20.25 -11.04 3.97
N GLU A 12 21.04 -10.15 3.37
CA GLU A 12 22.26 -9.57 3.94
C GLU A 12 22.09 -8.11 4.41
N LEU A 13 20.91 -7.52 4.20
CA LEU A 13 20.64 -6.15 4.61
C LEU A 13 20.46 -6.06 6.13
N GLU A 14 21.14 -5.09 6.75
CA GLU A 14 20.84 -4.67 8.11
C GLU A 14 19.32 -4.40 8.26
N PRO A 15 18.66 -4.80 9.36
CA PRO A 15 17.20 -4.79 9.41
C PRO A 15 16.55 -3.40 9.20
N GLY A 16 17.28 -2.31 9.46
CA GLY A 16 16.84 -0.95 9.14
C GLY A 16 16.84 -0.64 7.63
N LEU A 17 17.81 -1.17 6.88
CA LEU A 17 17.84 -1.07 5.42
C LEU A 17 16.77 -1.98 4.80
N LEU A 18 16.56 -3.16 5.39
CA LEU A 18 15.53 -4.10 4.93
C LEU A 18 14.11 -3.52 5.05
N VAL A 19 13.79 -2.82 6.14
CA VAL A 19 12.46 -2.20 6.30
C VAL A 19 12.25 -1.02 5.34
N ASN A 20 13.30 -0.24 5.05
CA ASN A 20 13.23 0.82 4.05
C ASN A 20 13.02 0.25 2.64
N HIS A 21 13.76 -0.81 2.30
CA HIS A 21 13.60 -1.53 1.04
C HIS A 21 12.19 -2.09 0.89
N LEU A 22 11.65 -2.75 1.92
CA LEU A 22 10.26 -3.23 1.96
C LEU A 22 9.26 -2.12 1.67
N VAL A 23 9.40 -0.96 2.31
CA VAL A 23 8.48 0.18 2.12
C VAL A 23 8.61 0.79 0.72
N ALA A 24 9.83 0.86 0.16
CA ALA A 24 10.05 1.30 -1.22
C ALA A 24 9.41 0.34 -2.21
N TRP A 25 9.69 -0.96 -2.08
CA TRP A 25 9.14 -2.01 -2.92
C TRP A 25 7.61 -2.01 -2.90
N LEU A 26 6.99 -1.89 -1.71
CA LEU A 26 5.52 -1.80 -1.59
C LEU A 26 4.90 -0.62 -2.36
N ARG A 27 5.63 0.48 -2.56
CA ARG A 27 5.16 1.65 -3.34
C ARG A 27 5.28 1.42 -4.84
N GLU A 28 6.31 0.69 -5.27
CA GLU A 28 6.58 0.39 -6.67
C GLU A 28 5.67 -0.73 -7.22
N HIS A 29 5.07 -1.52 -6.32
CA HIS A 29 4.25 -2.69 -6.65
C HIS A 29 2.78 -2.56 -6.19
N PRO A 30 1.99 -1.59 -6.74
CA PRO A 30 0.58 -1.36 -6.39
C PRO A 30 -0.33 -2.60 -6.51
N GLU A 31 -0.01 -3.51 -7.42
CA GLU A 31 -0.73 -4.75 -7.70
C GLU A 31 -0.72 -5.76 -6.55
N VAL A 32 0.30 -5.68 -5.68
CA VAL A 32 0.47 -6.58 -4.56
C VAL A 32 -0.49 -6.18 -3.46
N THR A 33 -1.42 -7.05 -3.04
CA THR A 33 -2.45 -6.68 -2.04
C THR A 33 -2.51 -7.61 -0.83
N ARG A 34 -1.68 -8.65 -0.80
CA ARG A 34 -1.64 -9.65 0.28
C ARG A 34 -0.29 -9.65 0.98
N VAL A 35 -0.30 -9.98 2.27
CA VAL A 35 0.91 -10.01 3.08
C VAL A 35 1.87 -11.12 2.63
N GLY A 36 1.35 -12.29 2.22
CA GLY A 36 2.16 -13.39 1.68
C GLY A 36 2.99 -12.96 0.48
N ASP A 37 2.36 -12.34 -0.51
CA ASP A 37 3.03 -11.82 -1.72
C ASP A 37 4.17 -10.84 -1.37
N VAL A 38 3.97 -10.00 -0.35
CA VAL A 38 4.99 -9.08 0.15
C VAL A 38 6.15 -9.84 0.79
N ALA A 39 5.84 -10.85 1.60
CA ALA A 39 6.81 -11.65 2.30
C ALA A 39 7.70 -12.42 1.32
N ASP A 40 7.09 -13.04 0.31
CA ASP A 40 7.77 -13.77 -0.75
C ASP A 40 8.72 -12.84 -1.53
N ALA A 41 8.27 -11.62 -1.86
CA ALA A 41 9.06 -10.66 -2.62
C ALA A 41 10.32 -10.16 -1.88
N VAL A 42 10.26 -10.02 -0.56
CA VAL A 42 11.42 -9.61 0.25
C VAL A 42 12.19 -10.81 0.82
N GLY A 43 11.87 -12.03 0.40
CA GLY A 43 12.55 -13.25 0.84
C GLY A 43 12.35 -13.60 2.31
N LEU A 44 11.22 -13.20 2.91
CA LEU A 44 10.86 -13.45 4.30
C LEU A 44 9.63 -14.36 4.41
N GLY A 45 9.54 -15.14 5.48
CA GLY A 45 8.26 -15.73 5.88
C GLY A 45 7.35 -14.68 6.55
N GLU A 46 6.02 -14.84 6.47
CA GLU A 46 5.07 -13.87 7.03
C GLU A 46 5.30 -13.55 8.52
N ARG A 47 5.70 -14.54 9.33
CA ARG A 47 6.05 -14.32 10.74
C ARG A 47 7.27 -13.42 10.92
N ALA A 48 8.29 -13.60 10.08
CA ALA A 48 9.49 -12.78 10.10
C ALA A 48 9.19 -11.35 9.61
N LEU A 49 8.40 -11.22 8.55
CA LEU A 49 7.92 -9.93 8.06
C LEU A 49 7.12 -9.20 9.14
N HIS A 50 6.19 -9.88 9.81
CA HIS A 50 5.40 -9.29 10.89
C HIS A 50 6.27 -8.79 12.04
N ARG A 51 7.25 -9.59 12.48
CA ARG A 51 8.21 -9.17 13.51
C ARG A 51 9.01 -7.95 13.05
N LEU A 52 9.57 -7.98 11.85
CA LEU A 52 10.34 -6.86 11.29
C LEU A 52 9.53 -5.56 11.29
N THR A 53 8.31 -5.57 10.73
CA THR A 53 7.51 -4.33 10.64
C THR A 53 7.06 -3.84 12.00
N THR A 54 6.71 -4.76 12.92
CA THR A 54 6.28 -4.39 14.28
C THR A 54 7.45 -3.81 15.08
N ASP A 55 8.61 -4.46 15.04
CA ASP A 55 9.80 -4.05 15.80
C ASP A 55 10.38 -2.72 15.28
N ARG A 56 10.27 -2.44 13.98
CA ARG A 56 10.91 -1.27 13.35
C ARG A 56 9.97 -0.11 13.05
N LEU A 57 8.70 -0.39 12.76
CA LEU A 57 7.71 0.64 12.41
C LEU A 57 6.58 0.75 13.43
N GLY A 58 6.44 -0.22 14.35
CA GLY A 58 5.29 -0.31 15.25
C GLY A 58 4.00 -0.71 14.54
N LEU A 59 4.07 -1.22 13.31
CA LEU A 59 2.92 -1.43 12.43
C LEU A 59 2.93 -2.85 11.85
N SER A 60 1.75 -3.43 11.66
CA SER A 60 1.64 -4.75 11.03
C SER A 60 1.84 -4.66 9.51
N PRO A 61 2.28 -5.74 8.84
CA PRO A 61 2.45 -5.74 7.39
C PRO A 61 1.14 -5.48 6.65
N LYS A 62 0.04 -6.03 7.19
CA LYS A 62 -1.32 -5.81 6.67
C LYS A 62 -1.67 -4.32 6.68
N TRP A 63 -1.32 -3.60 7.74
CA TRP A 63 -1.57 -2.17 7.83
C TRP A 63 -0.77 -1.38 6.79
N LEU A 64 0.48 -1.76 6.52
CA LEU A 64 1.30 -1.11 5.48
C LEU A 64 0.67 -1.27 4.09
N VAL A 65 0.26 -2.49 3.74
CA VAL A 65 -0.44 -2.78 2.48
C VAL A 65 -1.74 -1.99 2.38
N GLN A 66 -2.55 -2.00 3.45
CA GLN A 66 -3.80 -1.26 3.52
C GLN A 66 -3.58 0.25 3.35
N ARG A 67 -2.62 0.83 4.08
CA ARG A 67 -2.30 2.25 3.98
C ARG A 67 -1.86 2.66 2.58
N ARG A 68 -1.01 1.86 1.91
CA ARG A 68 -0.63 2.12 0.52
C ARG A 68 -1.86 2.11 -0.38
N ARG A 69 -2.71 1.10 -0.30
CA ARG A 69 -3.93 1.00 -1.14
C ARG A 69 -4.84 2.22 -0.96
N LEU A 70 -4.96 2.71 0.29
CA LEU A 70 -5.75 3.91 0.59
C LEU A 70 -5.08 5.20 0.14
N HIS A 71 -3.74 5.26 0.14
CA HIS A 71 -3.01 6.36 -0.46
C HIS A 71 -3.30 6.45 -1.96
N ASP A 72 -3.22 5.31 -2.67
CA ASP A 72 -3.53 5.22 -4.09
C ASP A 72 -4.99 5.59 -4.37
N ALA A 73 -5.91 5.15 -3.51
CA ALA A 73 -7.31 5.56 -3.57
C ALA A 73 -7.47 7.08 -3.51
N VAL A 74 -6.80 7.75 -2.56
CA VAL A 74 -6.88 9.22 -2.43
C VAL A 74 -6.32 9.91 -3.68
N LEU A 75 -5.22 9.41 -4.26
CA LEU A 75 -4.66 9.93 -5.50
C LEU A 75 -5.62 9.74 -6.68
N ALA A 76 -6.21 8.56 -6.83
CA ALA A 76 -7.16 8.26 -7.89
C ALA A 76 -8.44 9.11 -7.80
N LEU A 77 -8.96 9.32 -6.58
CA LEU A 77 -10.11 10.19 -6.34
C LEU A 77 -9.78 11.66 -6.67
N LYS A 78 -8.55 12.13 -6.36
CA LYS A 78 -8.06 13.46 -6.73
C LYS A 78 -7.84 13.62 -8.24
N ALA A 79 -7.48 12.54 -8.92
CA ALA A 79 -7.37 12.50 -10.38
C ALA A 79 -8.73 12.43 -11.09
N GLY A 80 -9.84 12.41 -10.35
CA GLY A 80 -11.19 12.48 -10.91
C GLY A 80 -11.90 11.13 -11.10
N THR A 81 -11.39 10.04 -10.51
CA THR A 81 -12.06 8.73 -10.52
C THR A 81 -13.46 8.83 -9.94
N ARG A 82 -14.48 8.44 -10.71
CA ARG A 82 -15.90 8.55 -10.30
C ARG A 82 -16.54 7.21 -9.90
N SER A 83 -16.00 6.09 -10.36
CA SER A 83 -16.52 4.76 -10.02
C SER A 83 -15.84 4.21 -8.77
N LEU A 84 -16.51 4.29 -7.62
CA LEU A 84 -15.99 3.73 -6.36
C LEU A 84 -15.92 2.20 -6.39
N ALA A 85 -16.83 1.54 -7.11
CA ALA A 85 -16.80 0.09 -7.31
C ALA A 85 -15.62 -0.34 -8.21
N GLY A 86 -15.37 0.40 -9.30
CA GLY A 86 -14.22 0.16 -10.17
C GLY A 86 -12.91 0.36 -9.42
N LEU A 87 -12.78 1.48 -8.70
CA LEU A 87 -11.61 1.77 -7.88
C LEU A 87 -11.38 0.70 -6.79
N ALA A 88 -12.45 0.20 -6.16
CA ALA A 88 -12.34 -0.88 -5.20
C ALA A 88 -11.72 -2.14 -5.83
N ALA A 89 -12.19 -2.54 -7.02
CA ALA A 89 -11.67 -3.70 -7.74
C ALA A 89 -10.20 -3.51 -8.17
N GLU A 90 -9.84 -2.33 -8.71
CA GLU A 90 -8.47 -1.99 -9.10
C GLU A 90 -7.50 -2.04 -7.91
N LEU A 91 -7.95 -1.59 -6.75
CA LEU A 91 -7.19 -1.67 -5.51
C LEU A 91 -7.21 -3.07 -4.88
N GLY A 92 -7.86 -4.07 -5.49
CA GLY A 92 -7.94 -5.45 -5.00
C GLY A 92 -8.89 -5.66 -3.81
N TYR A 93 -9.89 -4.80 -3.62
CA TYR A 93 -10.98 -5.04 -2.68
C TYR A 93 -12.02 -5.98 -3.28
N THR A 94 -12.65 -6.78 -2.42
CA THR A 94 -13.72 -7.72 -2.82
C THR A 94 -14.94 -6.99 -3.37
N ASP A 95 -15.23 -5.81 -2.81
CA ASP A 95 -16.38 -4.99 -3.14
C ASP A 95 -16.18 -3.55 -2.62
N GLN A 96 -17.06 -2.66 -3.06
CA GLN A 96 -17.05 -1.25 -2.66
C GLN A 96 -17.30 -1.04 -1.15
N ALA A 97 -18.08 -1.90 -0.50
CA ALA A 97 -18.44 -1.73 0.91
C ALA A 97 -17.24 -2.01 1.81
N HIS A 98 -16.45 -3.04 1.51
CA HIS A 98 -15.16 -3.33 2.14
C HIS A 98 -14.20 -2.15 1.96
N PHE A 99 -14.01 -1.66 0.73
CA PHE A 99 -13.18 -0.49 0.47
C PHE A 99 -13.64 0.74 1.27
N THR A 100 -14.94 1.04 1.28
CA THR A 100 -15.50 2.20 1.98
C THR A 100 -15.27 2.13 3.49
N ARG A 101 -15.40 0.94 4.09
CA ARG A 101 -15.14 0.72 5.52
C ARG A 101 -13.68 1.00 5.85
N ASP A 102 -12.77 0.40 5.09
CA ASP A 102 -11.33 0.57 5.27
C ASP A 102 -10.89 2.03 5.09
N PHE A 103 -11.35 2.66 4.01
CA PHE A 103 -11.07 4.06 3.73
C PHE A 103 -11.52 4.95 4.89
N ARG A 104 -12.72 4.71 5.43
CA ARG A 104 -13.22 5.47 6.60
C ARG A 104 -12.42 5.21 7.86
N THR A 105 -12.05 3.97 8.13
CA THR A 105 -11.25 3.62 9.31
C THR A 105 -9.92 4.36 9.33
N VAL A 106 -9.29 4.57 8.18
CA VAL A 106 -7.97 5.21 8.10
C VAL A 106 -8.03 6.71 7.85
N THR A 107 -8.96 7.20 7.03
CA THR A 107 -9.04 8.62 6.65
C THR A 107 -10.04 9.43 7.47
N GLY A 108 -10.90 8.77 8.25
CA GLY A 108 -11.96 9.41 9.04
C GLY A 108 -13.23 9.76 8.25
N THR A 109 -13.23 9.66 6.91
CA THR A 109 -14.38 9.99 6.06
C THR A 109 -14.63 8.92 4.99
N THR A 110 -15.72 9.02 4.22
CA THR A 110 -15.99 8.06 3.14
C THR A 110 -15.40 8.54 1.80
N PRO A 111 -15.07 7.63 0.87
CA PRO A 111 -14.59 8.01 -0.46
C PRO A 111 -15.55 8.98 -1.19
N GLY A 112 -16.86 8.75 -1.06
CA GLY A 112 -17.89 9.59 -1.67
C GLY A 112 -17.91 11.01 -1.09
N ALA A 113 -17.72 11.16 0.23
CA ALA A 113 -17.59 12.47 0.85
C ALA A 113 -16.31 13.18 0.39
N SER A 114 -15.18 12.47 0.29
CA SER A 114 -13.92 13.03 -0.26
C SER A 114 -14.04 13.49 -1.72
N LEU A 115 -14.92 12.87 -2.52
CA LEU A 115 -15.21 13.32 -3.88
C LEU A 115 -16.10 14.57 -3.92
N ALA A 116 -17.03 14.70 -2.97
CA ALA A 116 -17.93 15.85 -2.89
C ALA A 116 -17.25 17.12 -2.36
N ASP A 117 -16.28 16.95 -1.45
CA ASP A 117 -15.46 18.02 -0.87
C ASP A 117 -14.39 18.55 -1.84
N GLN A 118 -14.07 17.78 -2.89
CA GLN A 118 -13.17 18.25 -3.93
C GLN A 118 -13.82 19.44 -4.65
N PRO A 119 -13.12 20.59 -4.80
CA PRO A 119 -13.63 21.69 -5.61
C PRO A 119 -13.98 21.11 -6.97
N ARG A 120 -15.24 21.26 -7.39
CA ARG A 120 -15.68 20.81 -8.71
C ARG A 120 -14.76 21.49 -9.70
N GLY A 121 -13.78 20.75 -10.24
CA GLY A 121 -12.81 21.29 -11.19
C GLY A 121 -13.57 22.05 -12.26
N GLY A 122 -13.41 23.36 -12.26
CA GLY A 122 -14.01 24.25 -13.24
C GLY A 122 -13.28 24.10 -14.57
N ALA A 123 -14.10 24.06 -15.62
CA ALA A 123 -13.84 24.44 -17.02
C ALA A 123 -12.49 24.05 -17.65
#